data_AF-A0A3C0TJT1-F1
#
_entry.id   AF-A0A3C0TJT1-F1
#
_cell.length_a   1.000
_cell.length_b   1.000
_cell.length_c   1.000
_cell.angle_alpha   90.00
_cell.angle_beta   90.00
_cell.angle_gamma   90.00
#
_symmetry.space_group_name_H-M   'P 1'
#
loop_
_entity.id
_entity.type
_entity.pdbx_description
1 polymer ?
#
loop_
_entity_poly.entity_id
_entity_poly.type
_entity_poly.pdbx_seq_one_letter_code
_entity_poly.pdbx_strand_id
1 'polypeptide(L)' 'ACYKDQGVDFCFQCQEFPCDKTNFDPNLKQRWISMNTRMKEVGVEAFFEETKDLPRYI' A
#
# COMPACT_ATOMS: atom_id res chain seq x y z
N ALA A 1 4.00 -8.20 -14.06
CA ALA A 1 3.01 -7.70 -13.07
C ALA A 1 3.76 -7.65 -11.76
N CYS A 2 4.23 -6.47 -11.33
CA CYS A 2 5.35 -6.33 -10.39
C CYS A 2 5.25 -7.25 -9.15
N TYR A 3 4.09 -7.29 -8.49
CA TYR A 3 3.88 -8.11 -7.29
C TYR A 3 4.10 -9.61 -7.52
N LYS A 4 3.70 -10.15 -8.70
CA LYS A 4 3.94 -11.56 -9.06
C LYS A 4 5.42 -11.84 -9.29
N ASP A 5 6.09 -10.91 -9.98
CA ASP A 5 7.52 -11.03 -10.30
C ASP A 5 8.38 -10.95 -9.02
N GLN A 6 7.91 -10.18 -8.03
CA GLN A 6 8.52 -10.06 -6.70
C GLN A 6 8.07 -11.14 -5.71
N GLY A 7 7.05 -11.95 -6.04
CA GLY A 7 6.53 -12.99 -5.16
C GLY A 7 5.86 -12.45 -3.88
N VAL A 8 5.22 -11.29 -3.96
CA VAL A 8 4.57 -10.63 -2.81
C VAL A 8 3.10 -10.35 -3.10
N ASP A 9 2.28 -10.29 -2.06
CA ASP A 9 0.85 -9.96 -2.18
C ASP A 9 0.61 -8.45 -2.08
N PHE A 10 1.41 -7.76 -1.27
CA PHE A 10 1.33 -6.33 -1.01
C PHE A 10 2.67 -5.64 -1.22
N CYS A 11 2.65 -4.40 -1.69
CA CYS A 11 3.88 -3.69 -2.00
C CYS A 11 4.80 -3.53 -0.79
N PHE A 12 4.27 -3.35 0.43
CA PHE A 12 5.09 -3.23 1.65
C PHE A 12 5.94 -4.47 1.97
N GLN A 13 5.61 -5.64 1.40
CA GLN A 13 6.37 -6.88 1.55
C GLN A 13 7.57 -6.94 0.59
N CYS A 14 7.61 -6.08 -0.42
CA CYS A 14 8.72 -5.99 -1.37
C CYS A 14 9.93 -5.31 -0.74
N GLN A 15 11.14 -5.81 -1.03
CA GLN A 15 12.40 -5.21 -0.55
C GLN A 15 12.66 -3.83 -1.15
N GLU A 16 12.15 -3.57 -2.35
CA GLU A 16 12.31 -2.28 -3.04
C GLU A 16 11.28 -1.24 -2.59
N PHE A 17 10.36 -1.57 -1.68
CA PHE A 17 9.32 -0.64 -1.25
C PHE A 17 9.85 0.40 -0.24
N PRO A 18 9.52 1.70 -0.41
CA PRO A 18 8.75 2.30 -1.50
C PRO A 18 9.57 2.49 -2.78
N CYS A 19 9.01 2.12 -3.95
CA CYS A 19 9.70 2.21 -5.24
C CYS A 19 9.15 3.30 -6.17
N ASP A 20 9.94 3.66 -7.19
CA ASP A 20 9.58 4.67 -8.20
C ASP A 20 9.03 4.07 -9.51
N LYS A 21 8.79 2.75 -9.54
CA LYS A 21 8.29 2.03 -10.73
C LYS A 21 6.79 2.30 -11.00
N THR A 22 6.12 3.06 -10.14
CA THR A 22 4.69 3.42 -10.25
C THR A 22 4.50 4.72 -11.01
N ASN A 23 3.47 4.83 -11.86
CA ASN A 23 3.12 6.09 -12.54
C ASN A 23 2.17 7.00 -11.72
N PHE A 24 2.12 6.82 -10.40
CA PHE A 24 1.22 7.57 -9.53
C PHE A 24 1.57 9.05 -9.49
N ASP A 25 0.54 9.90 -9.47
CA ASP A 25 0.73 11.30 -9.14
C ASP A 25 1.24 11.46 -7.69
N PRO A 26 1.82 12.61 -7.32
CA PRO A 26 2.40 12.79 -5.99
C PRO A 26 1.43 12.53 -4.83
N ASN A 27 0.15 12.90 -4.95
CA ASN A 27 -0.83 12.70 -3.89
C ASN A 27 -1.19 11.22 -3.76
N LEU A 28 -1.42 10.54 -4.89
CA LEU A 28 -1.69 9.11 -4.89
C LEU A 28 -0.50 8.31 -4.37
N LYS A 29 0.73 8.69 -4.73
CA LYS A 29 1.96 8.06 -4.24
C LYS A 29 2.08 8.19 -2.72
N GLN A 30 1.84 9.39 -2.17
CA GLN A 30 1.87 9.60 -0.72
C GLN A 30 0.84 8.73 0.01
N ARG A 31 -0.41 8.68 -0.49
CA ARG A 31 -1.46 7.84 0.09
C ARG A 31 -1.10 6.36 0.02
N TRP A 32 -0.60 5.90 -1.14
CA TRP A 32 -0.16 4.52 -1.33
C TRP A 32 0.94 4.13 -0.35
N ILE A 33 1.95 4.99 -0.16
CA ILE A 33 3.01 4.77 0.82
C ILE A 33 2.43 4.67 2.23
N SER A 34 1.59 5.63 2.63
CA SER A 34 0.98 5.66 3.96
C SER A 34 0.16 4.39 4.26
N MET A 35 -0.70 3.96 3.34
CA MET A 35 -1.51 2.75 3.51
C MET A 35 -0.65 1.48 3.59
N ASN A 36 0.37 1.37 2.74
CA ASN A 36 1.27 0.22 2.75
C ASN A 36 2.14 0.16 4.02
N THR A 37 2.61 1.32 4.51
CA THR A 37 3.30 1.41 5.80
C THR A 37 2.37 1.00 6.94
N ARG A 38 1.11 1.47 6.95
CA ARG A 38 0.14 1.08 7.97
C ARG A 38 -0.13 -0.43 7.96
N MET A 39 -0.35 -1.02 6.79
CA MET A 39 -0.51 -2.48 6.65
C MET A 39 0.72 -3.25 7.17
N LYS A 40 1.94 -2.72 7.01
CA LYS A 40 3.15 -3.32 7.55
C LYS A 40 3.21 -3.28 9.08
N GLU A 41 2.67 -2.22 9.69
CA GLU A 41 2.69 -2.01 11.14
C GLU A 41 1.63 -2.84 11.86
N VAL A 42 0.39 -2.84 11.37
CA VAL A 42 -0.76 -3.45 12.07
C VAL A 42 -1.24 -4.77 11.45
N GLY A 43 -0.77 -5.11 10.25
CA GLY A 43 -1.29 -6.23 9.48
C GLY A 43 -2.44 -5.81 8.55
N VAL A 44 -2.73 -6.66 7.56
CA VAL A 44 -3.71 -6.37 6.50
C VAL A 44 -5.13 -6.40 7.07
N GLU A 45 -5.43 -7.36 7.93
CA GLU A 45 -6.74 -7.54 8.55
C GLU A 45 -7.10 -6.36 9.45
N ALA A 46 -6.16 -5.91 10.30
CA ALA A 46 -6.38 -4.75 11.16
C ALA A 46 -6.55 -3.47 10.34
N PHE A 47 -5.72 -3.28 9.30
CA PHE A 47 -5.87 -2.14 8.40
C PHE A 47 -7.23 -2.13 7.68
N PHE A 48 -7.73 -3.30 7.27
CA PHE A 48 -9.07 -3.42 6.68
C PHE A 48 -10.15 -2.99 7.68
N GLU A 49 -10.10 -3.48 8.92
CA GLU A 49 -11.05 -3.10 9.96
C GLU A 49 -11.01 -1.60 10.27
N GLU A 50 -9.83 -0.97 10.24
CA GLU A 50 -9.66 0.48 10.43
C GLU A 50 -10.27 1.33 9.29
N THR A 51 -10.27 0.81 8.06
CA THR A 51 -10.56 1.61 6.86
C THR A 51 -11.90 1.30 6.19
N LYS A 52 -12.53 0.16 6.51
CA LYS A 52 -13.77 -0.31 5.85
C LYS A 52 -14.93 0.69 5.91
N ASP A 53 -15.02 1.49 6.98
CA ASP A 53 -16.11 2.44 7.21
C ASP A 53 -15.75 3.89 6.80
N LEU A 54 -14.52 4.13 6.35
CA LEU A 54 -14.06 5.46 5.96
C LEU A 54 -14.43 5.78 4.49
N PRO A 55 -14.87 7.01 4.20
CA PRO A 55 -15.13 7.42 2.83
C PRO A 55 -13.83 7.44 2.00
N ARG A 56 -13.86 6.80 0.82
CA ARG A 56 -12.72 6.75 -0.10
C ARG A 56 -12.40 8.11 -0.73
N TYR A 57 -13.43 8.89 -1.01
CA TYR A 57 -13.34 10.23 -1.57
C TYR A 57 -14.14 11.15 -0.65
N ILE A 58 -13.47 12.18 -0.15
CA ILE A 58 -14.04 13.26 0.65
C ILE A 58 -14.15 14.48 -0.25
#